data_AF-A0A3B0W6F6-F1
#
_entry.id   AF-A0A3B0W6F6-F1
#
_cell.length_a   1.000
_cell.length_b   1.000
_cell.length_c   1.000
_cell.angle_alpha   90.00
_cell.angle_beta   90.00
_cell.angle_gamma   90.00
#
_symmetry.space_group_name_H-M   'P 1'
#
loop_
_entity.id
_entity.type
_entity.pdbx_description
1 polymer ?
#
loop_
_entity_poly.entity_id
_entity_poly.type
_entity_poly.pdbx_seq_one_letter_code
_entity_poly.pdbx_strand_id
1 'polypeptide(L)' 'AVYTMAVEINNSRGRPQTEIVKSFLEAGFNEKHLMSIILAVSVKILSNYSNHLFDTKVDDVFSEFEM' A
#
# COMPACT_ATOMS: atom_id res chain seq x y z
N ALA A 1 12.42 4.61 -1.42
CA ALA A 1 12.30 3.68 -0.27
C ALA A 1 10.84 3.35 0.04
N VAL A 2 10.03 4.29 0.58
CA VAL A 2 8.64 4.01 1.00
C VAL A 2 7.75 3.49 -0.13
N TYR A 3 7.73 4.18 -1.28
CA TYR A 3 6.95 3.75 -2.44
C TYR A 3 7.30 2.32 -2.88
N THR A 4 8.59 2.05 -3.09
CA THR A 4 9.08 0.73 -3.48
C THR A 4 8.68 -0.35 -2.48
N MET A 5 8.81 -0.07 -1.18
CA MET A 5 8.44 -1.00 -0.12
C MET A 5 6.92 -1.26 -0.10
N ALA A 6 6.09 -0.24 -0.30
CA ALA A 6 4.63 -0.40 -0.34
C ALA A 6 4.17 -1.23 -1.56
N VAL A 7 4.73 -0.96 -2.73
CA VAL A 7 4.49 -1.77 -3.95
C VAL A 7 4.92 -3.21 -3.75
N GLU A 8 6.10 -3.42 -3.16
CA GLU A 8 6.63 -4.76 -2.90
C GLU A 8 5.73 -5.55 -1.94
N ILE A 9 5.30 -4.94 -0.82
CA ILE A 9 4.38 -5.60 0.13
C ILE A 9 3.07 -5.99 -0.55
N ASN A 10 2.49 -5.10 -1.37
CA ASN A 10 1.26 -5.38 -2.09
C ASN A 10 1.43 -6.53 -3.10
N ASN A 11 2.44 -6.45 -3.96
CA ASN A 11 2.63 -7.41 -5.06
C ASN A 11 3.06 -8.78 -4.56
N SER A 12 3.97 -8.83 -3.58
CA SER A 12 4.46 -10.08 -2.98
C SER A 12 3.47 -10.71 -1.98
N ARG A 13 2.36 -10.02 -1.68
CA ARG A 13 1.40 -10.42 -0.64
C ARG A 13 2.08 -10.66 0.71
N GLY A 14 2.92 -9.69 1.12
CA GLY A 14 3.64 -9.73 2.39
C GLY A 14 4.85 -10.67 2.43
N ARG A 15 5.39 -11.09 1.28
CA ARG A 15 6.62 -11.89 1.17
C ARG A 15 7.70 -11.11 0.41
N PRO A 16 8.14 -9.94 0.92
CA PRO A 16 9.04 -9.06 0.20
C PRO A 16 10.42 -9.69 0.02
N GLN A 17 11.10 -9.33 -1.07
CA GLN A 17 12.52 -9.66 -1.24
C GLN A 17 13.38 -9.00 -0.14
N THR A 18 14.35 -9.76 0.38
CA THR A 18 15.24 -9.33 1.46
C THR A 18 16.01 -8.06 1.09
N GLU A 19 16.41 -7.92 -0.18
CA GLU A 19 17.17 -6.78 -0.69
C GLU A 19 16.36 -5.48 -0.62
N ILE A 20 15.04 -5.55 -0.85
CA ILE A 20 14.15 -4.39 -0.78
C ILE A 20 13.95 -3.96 0.68
N VAL A 21 13.76 -4.93 1.60
CA VAL A 21 13.67 -4.66 3.03
C VAL A 21 14.96 -4.02 3.55
N LYS A 22 16.11 -4.57 3.14
CA LYS A 22 17.43 -4.03 3.50
C LYS A 22 17.61 -2.59 3.00
N SER A 23 17.32 -2.34 1.72
CA SER A 23 17.39 -0.98 1.13
C SER A 23 16.47 0.01 1.84
N PHE A 24 15.32 -0.45 2.31
CA PHE A 24 14.38 0.36 3.09
C PHE A 24 14.96 0.75 4.46
N LEU A 25 15.58 -0.20 5.18
CA LEU A 25 16.21 0.08 6.48
C LEU A 25 17.47 0.94 6.35
N GLU A 26 18.30 0.71 5.33
CA GLU A 26 19.50 1.51 5.04
C GLU A 26 19.17 2.97 4.69
N ALA A 27 17.97 3.23 4.15
CA ALA A 27 17.47 4.57 3.90
C ALA A 27 17.05 5.33 5.19
N GLY A 28 17.25 4.75 6.38
CA GLY A 28 16.98 5.37 7.68
C GLY A 28 15.60 5.05 8.26
N PHE A 29 14.84 4.15 7.63
CA PHE A 29 13.58 3.65 8.20
C PHE A 29 13.84 2.50 9.17
N ASN A 30 12.80 2.09 9.89
CA ASN A 30 12.88 1.04 10.91
C ASN A 30 11.68 0.12 10.81
N GLU A 31 11.66 -0.93 11.63
CA GLU A 31 10.61 -1.94 11.62
C GLU A 31 9.21 -1.39 11.95
N LYS A 32 9.11 -0.30 12.73
CA LYS A 32 7.81 0.35 12.96
C LYS A 32 7.25 0.93 11.67
N HIS A 33 8.10 1.50 10.81
CA HIS A 33 7.68 1.96 9.50
C HIS A 33 7.25 0.82 8.57
N LEU A 34 7.89 -0.36 8.65
CA LEU A 34 7.41 -1.56 7.94
C LEU A 34 6.01 -1.95 8.40
N MET A 35 5.74 -1.95 9.71
CA MET A 35 4.40 -2.19 10.25
C MET A 35 3.37 -1.17 9.77
N SER A 36 3.75 0.11 9.70
CA SER A 36 2.87 1.16 9.14
C SER A 36 2.54 0.91 7.67
N ILE A 37 3.51 0.43 6.87
CA ILE A 37 3.27 0.08 5.46
C ILE A 37 2.31 -1.11 5.35
N ILE A 38 2.52 -2.17 6.15
CA ILE A 38 1.63 -3.34 6.16
C ILE A 38 0.20 -2.95 6.57
N LEU A 39 0.06 -2.09 7.58
CA LEU A 39 -1.23 -1.55 8.00
C LEU A 39 -1.91 -0.79 6.85
N ALA A 40 -1.19 0.14 6.21
CA ALA A 40 -1.73 0.92 5.10
C ALA A 40 -2.16 0.04 3.91
N VAL A 41 -1.34 -0.95 3.53
CA VAL A 41 -1.69 -1.92 2.48
C VAL A 41 -2.92 -2.73 2.87
N SER A 42 -3.02 -3.19 4.12
CA SER A 42 -4.18 -3.95 4.60
C SER A 42 -5.48 -3.15 4.53
N VAL A 43 -5.44 -1.88 4.97
CA VAL A 43 -6.59 -0.95 4.87
C VAL A 43 -6.97 -0.71 3.41
N LYS A 44 -5.98 -0.56 2.52
CA LYS A 44 -6.25 -0.37 1.09
C LYS A 44 -6.78 -1.61 0.40
N ILE A 45 -6.35 -2.81 0.79
CA ILE A 45 -6.94 -4.07 0.32
C ILE A 45 -8.43 -4.11 0.70
N LEU A 46 -8.76 -3.85 1.97
CA LEU A 46 -10.14 -3.81 2.43
C LEU A 46 -10.96 -2.80 1.63
N SER A 47 -10.49 -1.54 1.56
CA SER A 47 -11.17 -0.45 0.86
C SER A 47 -11.34 -0.73 -0.64
N ASN A 48 -10.29 -1.16 -1.33
CA ASN A 48 -10.36 -1.40 -2.78
C ASN A 48 -11.27 -2.60 -3.08
N TYR A 49 -11.19 -3.67 -2.30
CA TYR A 49 -12.05 -4.83 -2.54
C TYR A 49 -13.51 -4.52 -2.26
N SER A 50 -13.81 -3.76 -1.21
CA SER A 50 -15.17 -3.27 -0.97
C SER A 50 -15.67 -2.41 -2.12
N ASN A 51 -14.90 -1.40 -2.54
CA ASN A 51 -15.32 -0.50 -3.61
C ASN A 51 -15.54 -1.24 -4.94
N HIS A 52 -14.66 -2.17 -5.30
CA HIS A 52 -14.80 -2.98 -6.51
C HIS A 52 -15.99 -3.94 -6.44
N LEU A 53 -16.26 -4.55 -5.26
CA LEU A 53 -17.35 -5.50 -5.11
C LEU A 53 -18.73 -4.83 -5.17
N PHE A 54 -18.82 -3.59 -4.70
CA PHE A 54 -20.08 -2.86 -4.58
C PHE A 54 -20.23 -1.73 -5.61
N ASP A 55 -19.34 -1.64 -6.60
CA ASP A 55 -19.31 -0.57 -7.61
C ASP A 55 -19.51 0.83 -6.99
N THR A 56 -18.80 1.09 -5.90
CA THR A 56 -18.96 2.33 -5.13
C THR A 56 -18.59 3.52 -6.01
N LYS A 57 -19.55 4.42 -6.23
CA LYS A 57 -19.36 5.62 -7.06
C LYS A 57 -18.43 6.61 -6.38
N VAL A 58 -17.68 7.35 -7.21
CA VAL A 58 -16.88 8.49 -6.75
C VAL A 58 -17.84 9.59 -6.31
N ASP A 59 -17.55 10.24 -5.17
CA ASP A 59 -18.33 11.40 -4.72
C ASP A 59 -18.17 12.56 -5.71
N ASP A 60 -19.23 13.34 -5.93
CA ASP A 60 -19.27 14.41 -6.94
C ASP A 60 -18.10 15.40 -6.82
N VAL A 61 -17.65 15.69 -5.60
CA VAL A 61 -16.51 16.59 -5.31
C VAL A 61 -15.17 16.08 -5.83
N PHE A 62 -15.08 14.80 -6.17
CA PHE A 62 -13.90 14.15 -6.74
C PHE A 62 -14.09 13.70 -8.20
N SER A 63 -15.21 14.07 -8.85
CA SER A 63 -15.52 13.67 -10.24
C SER A 63 -14.44 14.06 -11.26
N GLU A 64 -13.71 15.16 -11.05
CA GLU A 64 -12.58 15.56 -11.90
C GLU A 64 -11.40 14.56 -11.88
N PHE A 65 -11.36 13.67 -10.88
CA PHE A 65 -10.31 12.66 -10.70
C PHE A 65 -10.80 11.23 -10.95
N GLU A 66 -12.03 11.07 -11.44
CA GLU A 66 -12.54 9.76 -11.87
C GLU A 66 -11.73 9.29 -13.09
N MET A 67 -11.21 8.05 -13.02
CA MET A 67 -10.31 7.48 -14.03
C MET A 67 -11.06 6.78 -15.16
#